data_AF-A0AAQ3KQG4-F1
#
_entry.id   AF-A0AAQ3KQG4-F1
#
_cell.length_a   1.000
_cell.length_b   1.000
_cell.length_c   1.000
_cell.angle_alpha   90.00
_cell.angle_beta   90.00
_cell.angle_gamma   90.00
#
_symmetry.space_group_name_H-M   'P 1'
#
loop_
_entity.id
_entity.type
_entity.pdbx_description
1 polymer ?
#
loop_
_entity_poly.entity_id
_entity_poly.type
_entity_poly.pdbx_seq_one_letter_code
_entity_poly.pdbx_strand_id
1 'polypeptide(L)'
;MIENTEAMEMRAREDVGLAQDLIPPVSPLAAALHGRFLAFHCTACFRPLESPLLCAACRGATRYCSAACFTADSSAHSASGECRLLFLRHNRDDGDTDLRVALRFLHLFESTGPVHLASLPERPRRVAGLLASDLEKVIEEEGEMAERIAEGAALMSLARDRDRSRVGGGEAVTPEEVLWAVLTNAVEVQVSEVGPLGVAVYGPGFSWFNHSCLPNACYRFELAQSSSEQGCAKPKSLLASPAAVGVAADTLKAWICAGSGLAHGFSKFGPRVIVRSIKPIKKDEKICITYIDLLQPKIKRQSDLWEKYRFVCRCWRCSLSSQIYMDLVLNGIELWQLR
;
A
#
# COMPACT_ATOMS: atom_id res chain seq x y z
N MET A 1 -5.63 30.38 -9.63
CA MET A 1 -5.57 29.05 -10.27
C MET A 1 -4.40 28.33 -9.64
N ILE A 2 -4.66 27.51 -8.63
CA ILE A 2 -3.60 26.77 -7.94
C ILE A 2 -3.19 25.65 -8.89
N GLU A 3 -2.00 25.78 -9.47
CA GLU A 3 -1.34 24.67 -10.17
C GLU A 3 -1.31 23.48 -9.20
N ASN A 4 -1.90 22.36 -9.64
CA ASN A 4 -1.84 21.09 -8.92
C ASN A 4 -0.36 20.73 -8.75
N THR A 5 0.20 21.05 -7.59
CA THR A 5 1.47 20.50 -7.15
C THR A 5 1.22 19.03 -6.81
N GLU A 6 1.41 18.15 -7.79
CA GLU A 6 1.63 16.73 -7.54
C GLU A 6 2.95 16.61 -6.76
N ALA A 7 2.91 16.88 -5.46
CA ALA A 7 4.09 17.16 -4.65
C ALA A 7 5.04 15.96 -4.53
N MET A 8 4.58 14.74 -4.86
CA MET A 8 5.35 13.51 -4.86
C MET A 8 5.03 12.70 -6.12
N GLU A 9 6.04 12.43 -6.95
CA GLU A 9 5.92 11.61 -8.15
C GLU A 9 7.24 10.87 -8.44
N MET A 10 7.14 9.75 -9.14
CA MET A 10 8.31 9.01 -9.64
C MET A 10 8.57 9.34 -11.11
N ARG A 11 9.82 9.60 -11.47
CA ARG A 11 10.29 9.85 -12.84
C ARG A 11 11.42 8.88 -13.21
N ALA A 12 11.56 8.62 -14.49
CA ALA A 12 12.66 7.80 -15.01
C ALA A 12 14.00 8.56 -14.93
N ARG A 13 15.04 7.91 -14.44
CA ARG A 13 16.40 8.49 -14.33
C ARG A 13 17.13 8.55 -15.66
N GLU A 14 16.76 7.67 -16.57
CA GLU A 14 17.34 7.48 -17.89
C GLU A 14 16.28 6.90 -18.82
N ASP A 15 16.61 6.73 -20.10
CA ASP A 15 15.72 6.07 -21.06
C ASP A 15 15.55 4.59 -20.66
N VAL A 16 14.31 4.19 -20.39
CA VAL A 16 13.96 2.82 -19.98
C VAL A 16 13.32 2.09 -21.16
N GLY A 17 13.79 0.88 -21.42
CA GLY A 17 13.21 -0.02 -22.42
C GLY A 17 11.90 -0.66 -21.96
N LEU A 18 11.28 -1.46 -22.84
CA LEU A 18 10.13 -2.29 -22.48
C LEU A 18 10.53 -3.40 -21.48
N ALA A 19 9.62 -3.73 -20.54
CA ALA A 19 9.74 -4.87 -19.62
C ALA A 19 10.92 -4.82 -18.63
N GLN A 20 11.40 -3.62 -18.27
CA GLN A 20 12.48 -3.43 -17.30
C GLN A 20 11.94 -3.20 -15.88
N ASP A 21 12.57 -3.82 -14.88
CA ASP A 21 12.26 -3.55 -13.47
C ASP A 21 12.83 -2.16 -13.10
N LEU A 22 11.96 -1.28 -12.59
CA LEU A 22 12.26 0.14 -12.38
C LEU A 22 12.91 0.41 -11.02
N ILE A 23 12.64 -0.45 -10.06
CA ILE A 23 13.12 -0.37 -8.68
C ILE A 23 13.45 -1.78 -8.16
N PRO A 24 14.35 -1.90 -7.16
CA PRO A 24 14.51 -3.15 -6.42
C PRO A 24 13.19 -3.59 -5.75
N PRO A 25 13.01 -4.90 -5.48
CA PRO A 25 11.82 -5.39 -4.78
C PRO A 25 11.63 -4.70 -3.42
N VAL A 26 10.49 -4.03 -3.24
CA VAL A 26 10.19 -3.22 -2.04
C VAL A 26 9.37 -4.06 -1.06
N SER A 27 9.80 -4.11 0.20
CA SER A 27 9.05 -4.78 1.28
C SER A 27 7.94 -3.87 1.81
N PRO A 28 6.82 -4.42 2.31
CA PRO A 28 5.70 -3.62 2.78
C PRO A 28 6.02 -2.96 4.12
N LEU A 29 5.42 -1.80 4.37
CA LEU A 29 5.35 -1.18 5.69
C LEU A 29 4.53 -2.06 6.65
N ALA A 30 3.39 -2.53 6.16
CA ALA A 30 2.52 -3.46 6.85
C ALA A 30 1.75 -4.28 5.82
N ALA A 31 1.45 -5.53 6.16
CA ALA A 31 0.65 -6.42 5.33
C ALA A 31 -0.11 -7.41 6.21
N ALA A 32 -1.27 -7.85 5.74
CA ALA A 32 -2.07 -8.89 6.38
C ALA A 32 -2.79 -9.75 5.31
N LEU A 33 -2.79 -11.08 5.49
CA LEU A 33 -3.59 -11.99 4.67
C LEU A 33 -5.06 -11.67 4.83
N HIS A 34 -5.89 -11.86 3.80
CA HIS A 34 -7.34 -11.94 3.98
C HIS A 34 -7.73 -13.06 4.94
N GLY A 35 -8.83 -12.87 5.67
CA GLY A 35 -9.35 -13.80 6.66
C GLY A 35 -9.50 -15.22 6.10
N ARG A 36 -10.00 -15.34 4.86
CA ARG A 36 -10.17 -16.62 4.17
C ARG A 36 -8.86 -17.41 3.94
N PHE A 37 -7.71 -16.74 3.93
CA PHE A 37 -6.40 -17.38 3.73
C PHE A 37 -5.63 -17.65 5.03
N LEU A 38 -6.07 -17.11 6.17
CA LEU A 38 -5.38 -17.30 7.47
C LEU A 38 -5.20 -18.77 7.86
N ALA A 39 -6.15 -19.63 7.50
CA ALA A 39 -6.07 -21.06 7.79
C ALA A 39 -5.06 -21.81 6.90
N PHE A 40 -4.75 -21.29 5.70
CA PHE A 40 -4.04 -22.04 4.66
C PHE A 40 -2.71 -21.40 4.26
N HIS A 41 -2.44 -20.16 4.65
CA HIS A 41 -1.22 -19.44 4.31
C HIS A 41 -0.52 -18.91 5.56
N CYS A 42 0.81 -18.86 5.49
CA CYS A 42 1.64 -18.32 6.54
C CYS A 42 1.38 -16.82 6.70
N THR A 43 1.04 -16.40 7.91
CA THR A 43 0.78 -14.99 8.26
C THR A 43 1.98 -14.08 7.96
N ALA A 44 3.22 -14.59 8.14
CA ALA A 44 4.43 -13.81 7.91
C ALA A 44 4.85 -13.73 6.43
N CYS A 45 4.82 -14.85 5.69
CA CYS A 45 5.40 -14.93 4.34
C CYS A 45 4.39 -15.12 3.21
N PHE A 46 3.10 -15.29 3.54
CA PHE A 46 1.98 -15.52 2.62
C PHE A 46 2.10 -16.79 1.77
N ARG A 47 3.02 -17.72 2.09
CA ARG A 47 3.10 -19.02 1.40
C ARG A 47 2.07 -20.01 1.93
N PRO A 48 1.60 -20.95 1.11
CA PRO A 48 0.76 -22.06 1.56
C PRO A 48 1.40 -22.83 2.73
N LEU A 49 0.55 -23.39 3.58
CA LEU A 49 0.93 -24.15 4.77
C LEU A 49 0.75 -25.64 4.54
N GLU A 50 1.71 -26.41 5.05
CA GLU A 50 1.60 -27.86 5.17
C GLU A 50 1.45 -28.24 6.65
N SER A 51 2.47 -27.97 7.47
CA SER A 51 2.48 -28.23 8.92
C SER A 51 2.77 -26.95 9.73
N PRO A 52 1.74 -26.12 10.03
CA PRO A 52 1.96 -24.80 10.59
C PRO A 52 2.21 -24.80 12.11
N LEU A 53 3.06 -23.87 12.56
CA LEU A 53 3.07 -23.38 13.94
C LEU A 53 1.90 -22.42 14.14
N LEU A 54 1.24 -22.47 15.30
CA LEU A 54 0.03 -21.69 15.60
C LEU A 54 0.27 -20.68 16.72
N CYS A 55 -0.36 -19.51 16.63
CA CYS A 55 -0.45 -18.61 17.79
C CYS A 55 -1.60 -19.01 18.70
N ALA A 56 -1.31 -19.48 19.91
CA ALA A 56 -2.33 -19.90 20.87
C ALA A 56 -3.20 -18.72 21.38
N ALA A 57 -2.63 -17.52 21.48
CA ALA A 57 -3.32 -16.35 22.03
C ALA A 57 -4.51 -15.87 21.18
N CYS A 58 -4.44 -16.03 19.85
CA CYS A 58 -5.54 -15.75 18.93
C CYS A 58 -6.29 -17.02 18.49
N ARG A 59 -6.22 -18.10 19.30
CA ARG A 59 -6.89 -19.39 19.04
C ARG A 59 -6.50 -20.03 17.70
N GLY A 60 -5.23 -19.87 17.29
CA GLY A 60 -4.71 -20.43 16.05
C GLY A 60 -5.18 -19.72 14.78
N ALA A 61 -5.68 -18.48 14.89
CA ALA A 61 -6.03 -17.65 13.74
C ALA A 61 -4.79 -17.34 12.88
N THR A 62 -3.67 -16.96 13.49
CA THR A 62 -2.40 -16.80 12.77
C THR A 62 -1.58 -18.09 12.79
N ARG A 63 -0.93 -18.35 11.66
CA ARG A 63 -0.25 -19.61 11.35
C ARG A 63 1.08 -19.35 10.64
N TYR A 64 2.09 -20.16 10.90
CA TYR A 64 3.45 -19.93 10.40
C TYR A 64 4.05 -21.20 9.82
N CYS A 65 4.66 -21.11 8.64
CA CYS A 65 5.27 -22.26 7.98
C CYS A 65 6.57 -22.74 8.64
N SER A 66 7.19 -21.91 9.48
CA SER A 66 8.49 -22.21 10.10
C SER A 66 8.69 -21.39 11.37
N ALA A 67 9.63 -21.84 12.22
CA ALA A 67 10.08 -21.08 13.39
C ALA A 67 10.63 -19.70 12.99
N ALA A 68 11.33 -19.60 11.85
CA ALA A 68 11.85 -18.32 11.36
C ALA A 68 10.72 -17.32 11.05
N CYS A 69 9.63 -17.77 10.39
CA CYS A 69 8.45 -16.94 10.15
C CYS A 69 7.71 -16.59 11.44
N PHE A 70 7.61 -17.52 12.40
CA PHE A 70 7.01 -17.26 13.70
C PHE A 70 7.79 -16.18 14.46
N THR A 71 9.11 -16.35 14.63
CA THR A 71 9.97 -15.40 15.35
C THR A 71 10.00 -14.03 14.68
N ALA A 72 9.92 -13.96 13.35
CA ALA A 72 9.95 -12.70 12.63
C ALA A 72 8.66 -11.88 12.74
N ASP A 73 7.52 -12.51 13.04
CA ASP A 73 6.20 -11.85 13.01
C ASP A 73 5.52 -11.79 14.39
N SER A 74 5.78 -12.74 15.29
CA SER A 74 5.03 -12.90 16.54
C SER A 74 5.01 -11.64 17.42
N SER A 75 6.14 -10.92 17.50
CA SER A 75 6.23 -9.67 18.27
C SER A 75 5.34 -8.58 17.67
N ALA A 76 5.41 -8.35 16.36
CA ALA A 76 4.59 -7.34 15.69
C ALA A 76 3.10 -7.71 15.73
N HIS A 77 2.78 -8.98 15.51
CA HIS A 77 1.43 -9.53 15.63
C HIS A 77 0.81 -9.29 17.02
N SER A 78 1.57 -9.54 18.09
CA SER A 78 1.10 -9.32 19.46
C SER A 78 1.04 -7.83 19.82
N ALA A 79 2.14 -7.10 19.61
CA ALA A 79 2.30 -5.72 20.09
C ALA A 79 1.49 -4.68 19.31
N SER A 80 1.07 -5.01 18.08
CA SER A 80 0.18 -4.16 17.30
C SER A 80 -1.27 -4.17 17.77
N GLY A 81 -1.67 -5.17 18.57
CA GLY A 81 -3.08 -5.44 18.88
C GLY A 81 -3.77 -6.33 17.83
N GLU A 82 -3.11 -6.71 16.73
CA GLU A 82 -3.69 -7.63 15.74
C GLU A 82 -4.09 -8.97 16.38
N CYS A 83 -3.24 -9.54 17.23
CA CYS A 83 -3.54 -10.77 17.97
C CYS A 83 -4.84 -10.65 18.78
N ARG A 84 -5.03 -9.52 19.46
CA ARG A 84 -6.22 -9.25 20.25
C ARG A 84 -7.45 -9.03 19.37
N LEU A 85 -7.31 -8.30 18.26
CA LEU A 85 -8.39 -8.12 17.28
C LEU A 85 -8.90 -9.47 16.76
N LEU A 86 -7.99 -10.34 16.32
CA LEU A 86 -8.33 -11.68 15.84
C LEU A 86 -8.96 -12.57 16.91
N PHE A 87 -8.55 -12.42 18.18
CA PHE A 87 -9.21 -13.10 19.29
C PHE A 87 -10.65 -12.59 19.50
N LEU A 88 -10.86 -11.27 19.51
CA LEU A 88 -12.16 -10.64 19.75
C LEU A 88 -13.14 -10.93 18.61
N ARG A 89 -12.64 -11.04 17.39
CA ARG A 89 -13.44 -11.19 16.17
C ARG A 89 -13.36 -12.59 15.56
N HIS A 90 -13.03 -13.57 16.38
CA HIS A 90 -12.99 -14.97 15.98
C HIS A 90 -14.31 -15.37 15.26
N ASN A 91 -14.20 -15.97 14.07
CA ASN A 91 -15.30 -16.38 13.18
C ASN A 91 -16.13 -15.26 12.54
N ARG A 92 -15.70 -14.00 12.55
CA ARG A 92 -16.30 -12.94 11.72
C ARG A 92 -15.63 -12.88 10.34
N ASP A 93 -16.39 -12.44 9.35
CA ASP A 93 -15.99 -12.42 7.93
C ASP A 93 -14.84 -11.43 7.65
N ASP A 94 -14.23 -11.55 6.46
CA ASP A 94 -12.98 -10.98 5.92
C ASP A 94 -12.77 -9.44 6.04
N GLY A 95 -13.70 -8.70 6.65
CA GLY A 95 -13.72 -7.24 6.72
C GLY A 95 -12.66 -6.59 7.63
N ASP A 96 -11.93 -7.38 8.42
CA ASP A 96 -10.94 -6.83 9.37
C ASP A 96 -9.53 -6.71 8.78
N THR A 97 -9.34 -7.07 7.50
CA THR A 97 -7.99 -7.11 6.88
C THR A 97 -7.32 -5.73 6.88
N ASP A 98 -8.04 -4.68 6.49
CA ASP A 98 -7.53 -3.30 6.54
C ASP A 98 -7.22 -2.85 7.97
N LEU A 99 -8.02 -3.26 8.95
CA LEU A 99 -7.78 -2.97 10.37
C LEU A 99 -6.49 -3.64 10.86
N ARG A 100 -6.23 -4.89 10.46
CA ARG A 100 -5.00 -5.60 10.81
C ARG A 100 -3.77 -4.95 10.18
N VAL A 101 -3.87 -4.50 8.93
CA VAL A 101 -2.81 -3.70 8.28
C VAL A 101 -2.60 -2.39 9.04
N ALA A 102 -3.67 -1.67 9.40
CA ALA A 102 -3.61 -0.40 10.13
C ALA A 102 -3.00 -0.55 11.53
N LEU A 103 -3.36 -1.60 12.27
CA LEU A 103 -2.74 -1.92 13.56
C LEU A 103 -1.24 -2.18 13.44
N ARG A 104 -0.84 -3.03 12.48
CA ARG A 104 0.57 -3.31 12.19
C ARG A 104 1.33 -2.04 11.79
N PHE A 105 0.73 -1.20 10.95
CA PHE A 105 1.33 0.05 10.50
C PHE A 105 1.47 1.10 11.62
N LEU A 106 0.45 1.26 12.46
CA LEU A 106 0.50 2.15 13.62
C LEU A 106 1.57 1.71 14.62
N HIS A 107 1.67 0.41 14.90
CA HIS A 107 2.72 -0.14 15.74
C HIS A 107 4.11 0.15 15.19
N LEU A 108 4.31 -0.08 13.89
CA LEU A 108 5.57 0.24 13.22
C LEU A 108 5.89 1.72 13.41
N PHE A 109 4.96 2.61 13.08
CA PHE A 109 5.12 4.06 13.17
C PHE A 109 5.53 4.52 14.57
N GLU A 110 4.89 3.98 15.61
CA GLU A 110 5.23 4.28 17.01
C GLU A 110 6.59 3.70 17.42
N SER A 111 6.94 2.51 16.92
CA SER A 111 8.18 1.81 17.30
C SER A 111 9.44 2.40 16.65
N THR A 112 9.32 2.97 15.45
CA THR A 112 10.44 3.58 14.73
C THR A 112 10.64 5.05 15.07
N GLY A 113 9.77 5.64 15.89
CA GLY A 113 9.64 7.08 16.08
C GLY A 113 9.19 7.78 14.79
N PRO A 114 8.98 9.11 14.82
CA PRO A 114 8.83 9.90 13.62
C PRO A 114 10.15 9.87 12.85
N VAL A 115 10.36 8.87 11.99
CA VAL A 115 11.37 8.94 10.93
C VAL A 115 11.14 10.29 10.26
N HIS A 116 12.13 11.20 10.29
CA HIS A 116 12.08 12.59 9.83
C HIS A 116 11.60 12.72 8.36
N LEU A 117 10.32 12.47 8.13
CA LEU A 117 9.49 12.93 7.01
C LEU A 117 8.84 14.27 7.38
N ALA A 118 9.08 14.78 8.60
CA ALA A 118 8.62 16.06 9.15
C ALA A 118 9.07 17.29 8.34
N SER A 119 9.91 17.11 7.32
CA SER A 119 10.34 18.18 6.41
C SER A 119 9.65 18.14 5.04
N LEU A 120 8.71 17.20 4.83
CA LEU A 120 7.82 17.26 3.67
C LEU A 120 6.86 18.45 3.82
N PRO A 121 6.41 19.06 2.71
CA PRO A 121 5.43 20.14 2.77
C PRO A 121 4.20 19.71 3.57
N GLU A 122 3.70 20.60 4.45
CA GLU A 122 2.54 20.35 5.34
C GLU A 122 1.29 19.89 4.58
N ARG A 123 1.23 20.13 3.27
CA ARG A 123 0.16 19.69 2.38
C ARG A 123 0.72 19.01 1.12
N PRO A 124 0.10 17.90 0.68
CA PRO A 124 -0.96 17.15 1.37
C PRO A 124 -0.45 16.42 2.62
N ARG A 125 -1.32 16.26 3.63
CA ARG A 125 -1.02 15.56 4.90
C ARG A 125 -0.61 14.10 4.62
N ARG A 126 0.42 13.61 5.32
CA ARG A 126 0.97 12.26 5.13
C ARG A 126 1.35 11.58 6.44
N VAL A 127 1.13 10.26 6.51
CA VAL A 127 1.58 9.39 7.62
C VAL A 127 2.67 8.46 7.08
N ALA A 128 3.90 8.60 7.58
CA ALA A 128 5.08 7.89 7.04
C ALA A 128 5.23 7.98 5.51
N GLY A 129 4.85 9.13 4.92
CA GLY A 129 4.89 9.36 3.48
C GLY A 129 3.69 8.83 2.68
N LEU A 130 2.78 8.06 3.30
CA LEU A 130 1.50 7.66 2.73
C LEU A 130 0.52 8.84 2.72
N LEU A 131 -0.29 8.95 1.67
CA LEU A 131 -1.29 10.00 1.57
C LEU A 131 -2.36 9.83 2.66
N ALA A 132 -2.62 10.87 3.44
CA ALA A 132 -3.65 10.87 4.48
C ALA A 132 -4.46 12.18 4.47
N SER A 133 -4.45 12.90 3.34
CA SER A 133 -5.23 14.12 3.18
C SER A 133 -6.73 13.84 3.02
N ASP A 134 -7.54 14.87 3.19
CA ASP A 134 -8.98 14.85 2.94
C ASP A 134 -9.80 14.01 3.92
N LEU A 135 -9.17 13.44 4.97
CA LEU A 135 -9.87 12.73 6.04
C LEU A 135 -10.97 13.60 6.68
N GLU A 136 -10.66 14.87 6.95
CA GLU A 136 -11.62 15.79 7.56
C GLU A 136 -12.87 15.93 6.68
N LYS A 137 -12.69 16.03 5.36
CA LYS A 137 -13.80 16.10 4.40
C LYS A 137 -14.59 14.79 4.34
N VAL A 138 -13.91 13.65 4.40
CA VAL A 138 -14.59 12.34 4.41
C VAL A 138 -15.48 12.22 5.65
N ILE A 139 -15.01 12.69 6.81
CA ILE A 139 -15.79 12.68 8.06
C ILE A 139 -16.98 13.64 7.97
N GLU A 140 -16.77 14.84 7.42
CA GLU A 140 -17.83 15.85 7.23
C GLU A 140 -18.93 15.40 6.25
N GLU A 141 -18.61 14.52 5.29
CA GLU A 141 -19.59 13.97 4.35
C GLU A 141 -20.57 12.96 4.99
N GLU A 142 -20.31 12.50 6.22
CA GLU A 142 -21.17 11.58 7.00
C GLU A 142 -21.68 10.34 6.23
N GLY A 143 -20.87 9.84 5.29
CA GLY A 143 -21.21 8.67 4.47
C GLY A 143 -20.72 7.33 5.04
N GLU A 144 -20.98 6.25 4.31
CA GLU A 144 -20.53 4.88 4.66
C GLU A 144 -19.03 4.79 4.97
N MET A 145 -18.20 5.59 4.27
CA MET A 145 -16.77 5.65 4.52
C MET A 145 -16.43 6.28 5.88
N ALA A 146 -17.16 7.33 6.29
CA ALA A 146 -16.96 7.97 7.58
C ALA A 146 -17.32 7.02 8.73
N GLU A 147 -18.45 6.33 8.61
CA GLU A 147 -18.88 5.29 9.56
C GLU A 147 -17.84 4.16 9.65
N ARG A 148 -17.39 3.65 8.50
CA ARG A 148 -16.34 2.61 8.45
C ARG A 148 -15.04 3.04 9.13
N ILE A 149 -14.62 4.30 8.96
CA ILE A 149 -13.43 4.83 9.61
C ILE A 149 -13.63 4.94 11.13
N ALA A 150 -14.77 5.48 11.58
CA ALA A 150 -15.08 5.65 12.98
C ALA A 150 -15.17 4.30 13.73
N GLU A 151 -15.92 3.34 13.18
CA GLU A 151 -16.03 1.99 13.74
C GLU A 151 -14.68 1.26 13.75
N GLY A 152 -13.93 1.37 12.65
CA GLY A 152 -12.61 0.79 12.52
C GLY A 152 -11.62 1.35 13.55
N ALA A 153 -11.59 2.66 13.74
CA ALA A 153 -10.75 3.34 14.72
C ALA A 153 -11.10 2.95 16.17
N ALA A 154 -12.40 2.79 16.47
CA ALA A 154 -12.86 2.30 17.77
C ALA A 154 -12.40 0.85 18.02
N LEU A 155 -12.51 -0.04 17.03
CA LEU A 155 -12.03 -1.42 17.11
C LEU A 155 -10.50 -1.48 17.26
N MET A 156 -9.77 -0.66 16.51
CA MET A 156 -8.32 -0.54 16.66
C MET A 156 -7.96 -0.10 18.08
N SER A 157 -8.65 0.91 18.61
CA SER A 157 -8.43 1.39 19.97
C SER A 157 -8.75 0.35 21.04
N LEU A 158 -9.76 -0.50 20.82
CA LEU A 158 -10.12 -1.59 21.72
C LEU A 158 -9.12 -2.75 21.67
N ALA A 159 -8.59 -3.06 20.48
CA ALA A 159 -7.63 -4.14 20.28
C ALA A 159 -6.24 -3.80 20.82
N ARG A 160 -5.88 -2.52 20.81
CA ARG A 160 -4.65 -2.00 21.42
C ARG A 160 -4.87 -1.83 22.91
N ASP A 161 -4.38 -2.78 23.69
CA ASP A 161 -4.42 -2.69 25.16
C ASP A 161 -3.75 -1.39 25.62
N ARG A 162 -4.50 -0.52 26.32
CA ARG A 162 -4.15 0.90 26.55
C ARG A 162 -3.10 1.12 27.64
N ASP A 163 -2.29 0.11 28.01
CA ASP A 163 -1.27 0.27 29.05
C ASP A 163 0.03 0.94 28.57
N ARG A 164 -0.06 1.80 27.54
CA ARG A 164 1.03 2.70 27.14
C ARG A 164 0.78 4.08 27.74
N SER A 165 1.26 4.27 28.97
CA SER A 165 1.55 5.59 29.52
C SER A 165 2.28 6.42 28.48
N ARG A 166 1.63 7.50 28.03
CA ARG A 166 2.17 8.44 27.05
C ARG A 166 3.46 9.06 27.59
N VAL A 167 4.59 8.77 26.94
CA VAL A 167 5.80 9.58 27.04
C VAL A 167 6.14 10.07 25.63
N GLY A 168 6.08 11.38 25.43
CA GLY A 168 6.57 12.04 24.21
C GLY A 168 5.57 13.03 23.62
N GLY A 169 5.82 14.33 23.81
CA GLY A 169 5.03 15.44 23.26
C GLY A 169 5.30 15.70 21.77
N GLY A 170 5.05 14.70 20.92
CA GLY A 170 4.90 14.89 19.48
C GLY A 170 3.42 14.86 19.08
N GLU A 171 3.09 15.42 17.91
CA GLU A 171 1.76 15.32 17.32
C GLU A 171 1.43 13.83 17.06
N ALA A 172 0.59 13.25 17.92
CA ALA A 172 0.28 11.83 17.89
C ALA A 172 -0.72 11.56 16.75
N VAL A 173 -0.36 10.69 15.81
CA VAL A 173 -1.24 10.25 14.73
C VAL A 173 -2.41 9.45 15.32
N THR A 174 -3.62 9.74 14.86
CA THR A 174 -4.83 9.07 15.36
C THR A 174 -5.09 7.73 14.64
N PRO A 175 -5.82 6.78 15.24
CA PRO A 175 -6.25 5.55 14.56
C PRO A 175 -7.03 5.82 13.26
N GLU A 176 -7.85 6.87 13.22
CA GLU A 176 -8.60 7.32 12.06
C GLU A 176 -7.66 7.72 10.91
N GLU A 177 -6.61 8.50 11.21
CA GLU A 177 -5.60 8.92 10.25
C GLU A 177 -4.81 7.74 9.68
N VAL A 178 -4.45 6.79 10.55
CA VAL A 178 -3.77 5.57 10.09
C VAL A 178 -4.68 4.71 9.24
N LEU A 179 -5.93 4.49 9.66
CA LEU A 179 -6.87 3.68 8.92
C LEU A 179 -7.16 4.30 7.55
N TRP A 180 -7.35 5.63 7.50
CA TRP A 180 -7.52 6.35 6.24
C TRP A 180 -6.29 6.24 5.32
N ALA A 181 -5.08 6.37 5.88
CA ALA A 181 -3.85 6.16 5.13
C ALA A 181 -3.79 4.73 4.55
N VAL A 182 -4.23 3.71 5.28
CA VAL A 182 -4.33 2.34 4.76
C VAL A 182 -5.37 2.26 3.65
N LEU A 183 -6.61 2.70 3.89
CA LEU A 183 -7.70 2.62 2.90
C LEU A 183 -7.36 3.32 1.57
N THR A 184 -6.60 4.42 1.64
CA THR A 184 -6.20 5.21 0.46
C THR A 184 -4.99 4.64 -0.28
N ASN A 185 -4.04 4.02 0.42
CA ASN A 185 -2.74 3.64 -0.17
C ASN A 185 -2.52 2.13 -0.31
N ALA A 186 -3.36 1.31 0.33
CA ALA A 186 -3.18 -0.13 0.31
C ALA A 186 -3.52 -0.74 -1.05
N VAL A 187 -2.77 -1.78 -1.38
CA VAL A 187 -2.92 -2.58 -2.60
C VAL A 187 -3.23 -4.03 -2.25
N GLU A 188 -4.04 -4.64 -3.12
CA GLU A 188 -4.37 -6.05 -3.07
C GLU A 188 -3.16 -6.89 -3.52
N VAL A 189 -2.69 -7.77 -2.65
CA VAL A 189 -1.53 -8.64 -2.88
C VAL A 189 -1.97 -9.87 -3.64
N GLN A 190 -1.76 -9.87 -4.94
CA GLN A 190 -2.04 -11.03 -5.80
C GLN A 190 -0.74 -11.62 -6.36
N VAL A 191 -0.44 -12.86 -5.98
CA VAL A 191 0.78 -13.58 -6.40
C VAL A 191 0.47 -14.67 -7.43
N SER A 192 -0.75 -15.21 -7.42
CA SER A 192 -1.18 -16.31 -8.29
C SER A 192 -2.60 -16.08 -8.81
N GLU A 193 -3.08 -17.01 -9.63
CA GLU A 193 -4.44 -17.00 -10.17
C GLU A 193 -5.53 -17.26 -9.12
N VAL A 194 -5.16 -17.68 -7.90
CA VAL A 194 -6.09 -17.98 -6.79
C VAL A 194 -6.77 -16.71 -6.22
N GLY A 195 -6.46 -15.54 -6.77
CA GLY A 195 -7.01 -14.25 -6.36
C GLY A 195 -6.11 -13.50 -5.35
N PRO A 196 -6.55 -12.33 -4.87
CA PRO A 196 -5.77 -11.53 -3.92
C PRO A 196 -5.71 -12.23 -2.57
N LEU A 197 -4.49 -12.44 -2.06
CA LEU A 197 -4.18 -13.17 -0.82
C LEU A 197 -4.34 -12.30 0.44
N GLY A 198 -4.22 -10.99 0.30
CA GLY A 198 -4.27 -10.04 1.41
C GLY A 198 -4.00 -8.63 0.97
N VAL A 199 -3.88 -7.72 1.93
CA VAL A 199 -3.68 -6.29 1.70
C VAL A 199 -2.30 -5.89 2.20
N ALA A 200 -1.63 -4.97 1.50
CA ALA A 200 -0.36 -4.42 1.93
C ALA A 200 -0.25 -2.91 1.63
N VAL A 201 0.41 -2.18 2.53
CA VAL A 201 0.86 -0.80 2.32
C VAL A 201 2.36 -0.76 2.17
N TYR A 202 2.84 0.03 1.22
CA TYR A 202 4.27 0.23 0.94
C TYR A 202 4.58 1.70 1.06
N GLY A 203 5.76 2.03 1.60
CA GLY A 203 6.14 3.41 1.78
C GLY A 203 6.52 4.11 0.47
N PRO A 204 7.12 5.31 0.58
CA PRO A 204 7.46 6.19 -0.54
C PRO A 204 8.18 5.54 -1.75
N GLY A 205 8.90 4.44 -1.54
CA GLY A 205 9.51 3.68 -2.64
C GLY A 205 8.51 3.07 -3.63
N PHE A 206 7.23 2.97 -3.27
CA PHE A 206 6.14 2.50 -4.12
C PHE A 206 4.91 3.43 -4.10
N SER A 207 4.55 4.03 -2.96
CA SER A 207 3.34 4.86 -2.86
C SER A 207 3.39 6.18 -3.65
N TRP A 208 4.54 6.53 -4.24
CA TRP A 208 4.70 7.75 -5.05
C TRP A 208 4.57 7.50 -6.57
N PHE A 209 4.37 6.26 -7.00
CA PHE A 209 3.99 5.99 -8.39
C PHE A 209 2.54 6.39 -8.61
N ASN A 210 2.33 7.52 -9.27
CA ASN A 210 1.00 8.09 -9.46
C ASN A 210 0.15 7.32 -10.48
N HIS A 211 -1.15 7.61 -10.48
CA HIS A 211 -2.11 7.01 -11.39
C HIS A 211 -2.05 7.59 -12.81
N SER A 212 -2.24 6.75 -13.82
CA SER A 212 -2.71 7.13 -15.15
C SER A 212 -3.63 6.05 -15.70
N CYS A 213 -4.73 6.44 -16.36
CA CYS A 213 -5.57 5.50 -17.12
C CYS A 213 -4.94 5.06 -18.46
N LEU A 214 -3.74 5.58 -18.76
CA LEU A 214 -2.81 5.11 -19.79
C LEU A 214 -1.43 4.96 -19.14
N PRO A 215 -1.24 3.94 -18.29
CA PRO A 215 0.00 3.79 -17.54
C PRO A 215 1.19 3.52 -18.48
N ASN A 216 2.39 3.75 -17.96
CA ASN A 216 3.66 3.36 -18.59
C ASN A 216 4.43 2.33 -17.77
N ALA A 217 3.94 2.00 -16.58
CA ALA A 217 4.40 0.90 -15.75
C ALA A 217 3.24 0.08 -15.18
N CYS A 218 3.53 -1.15 -14.80
CA CYS A 218 2.68 -1.99 -13.96
C CYS A 218 3.48 -2.49 -12.75
N TYR A 219 2.83 -3.18 -11.82
CA TYR A 219 3.52 -3.81 -10.71
C TYR A 219 3.05 -5.24 -10.50
N ARG A 220 3.90 -6.03 -9.84
CA ARG A 220 3.64 -7.42 -9.45
C ARG A 220 4.21 -7.69 -8.08
N PHE A 221 3.72 -8.76 -7.45
CA PHE A 221 4.24 -9.21 -6.17
C PHE A 221 5.12 -10.45 -6.32
N GLU A 222 6.10 -10.57 -5.44
CA GLU A 222 6.86 -11.79 -5.22
C GLU A 222 6.94 -12.09 -3.73
N LEU A 223 6.85 -13.37 -3.35
CA LEU A 223 7.03 -13.77 -1.95
C LEU A 223 8.51 -14.05 -1.71
N ALA A 224 9.14 -13.33 -0.75
CA ALA A 224 10.57 -13.45 -0.47
C ALA A 224 10.98 -14.92 -0.18
N GLN A 225 11.96 -15.46 -0.89
CA GLN A 225 12.41 -16.86 -0.74
C GLN A 225 13.06 -17.13 0.63
N SER A 226 12.91 -18.35 1.14
CA SER A 226 13.62 -18.83 2.33
C SER A 226 15.09 -19.04 2.02
N SER A 227 15.91 -18.03 2.29
CA SER A 227 17.36 -18.13 2.58
C SER A 227 18.19 -19.17 1.79
N SER A 228 18.29 -19.04 0.46
CA SER A 228 19.32 -19.78 -0.29
C SER A 228 19.92 -19.08 -1.52
N GLU A 229 19.56 -17.83 -1.83
CA GLU A 229 20.25 -17.05 -2.87
C GLU A 229 20.65 -15.67 -2.36
N GLN A 230 21.60 -15.66 -1.41
CA GLN A 230 22.46 -14.49 -1.18
C GLN A 230 23.62 -14.51 -2.18
N GLY A 231 23.29 -14.47 -3.47
CA GLY A 231 24.22 -13.94 -4.45
C GLY A 231 24.28 -12.43 -4.27
N CYS A 232 25.47 -11.85 -4.21
CA CYS A 232 25.71 -10.41 -4.31
C CYS A 232 25.23 -9.93 -5.69
N ALA A 233 23.92 -9.86 -5.90
CA ALA A 233 23.34 -9.27 -7.08
C ALA A 233 23.65 -7.78 -7.00
N LYS A 234 24.46 -7.29 -7.95
CA LYS A 234 24.60 -5.85 -8.21
C LYS A 234 23.21 -5.21 -8.11
N PRO A 235 23.07 -4.04 -7.46
CA PRO A 235 21.76 -3.43 -7.28
C PRO A 235 21.04 -3.39 -8.62
N LYS A 236 19.97 -4.19 -8.74
CA LYS A 236 19.12 -4.20 -9.93
C LYS A 236 18.69 -2.74 -10.15
N SER A 237 18.90 -2.29 -11.38
CA SER A 237 18.85 -0.91 -11.85
C SER A 237 17.80 -0.05 -11.14
N LEU A 238 18.25 0.94 -10.37
CA LEU A 238 17.40 1.99 -9.82
C LEU A 238 17.06 2.98 -10.94
N LEU A 239 16.09 2.62 -11.79
CA LEU A 239 15.71 3.40 -12.98
C LEU A 239 14.65 4.46 -12.67
N ALA A 240 13.99 4.37 -11.51
CA ALA A 240 13.07 5.39 -11.05
C ALA A 240 13.67 6.21 -9.90
N SER A 241 13.33 7.50 -9.85
CA SER A 241 13.59 8.38 -8.71
C SER A 241 12.41 9.30 -8.47
N PRO A 242 12.24 9.80 -7.25
CA PRO A 242 11.34 10.90 -6.99
C PRO A 242 11.76 12.12 -7.77
N ALA A 243 10.77 12.86 -8.26
CA ALA A 243 10.95 14.21 -8.76
C ALA A 243 10.49 15.26 -7.72
N ALA A 244 10.66 14.95 -6.44
CA ALA A 244 10.36 15.90 -5.38
C ALA A 244 11.54 16.87 -5.21
N VAL A 245 11.27 18.17 -5.19
CA VAL A 245 12.28 19.21 -4.95
C VAL A 245 12.64 19.22 -3.46
N GLY A 246 13.93 19.21 -3.13
CA GLY A 246 14.44 19.39 -1.76
C GLY A 246 14.39 18.14 -0.88
N VAL A 247 14.04 18.32 0.40
CA VAL A 247 14.23 17.35 1.51
C VAL A 247 13.58 15.99 1.24
N ALA A 248 12.51 15.93 0.46
CA ALA A 248 11.80 14.71 0.07
C ALA A 248 12.68 13.70 -0.68
N ALA A 249 13.60 14.16 -1.54
CA ALA A 249 14.49 13.28 -2.30
C ALA A 249 15.57 12.66 -1.41
N ASP A 250 16.07 13.41 -0.42
CA ASP A 250 17.07 12.93 0.54
C ASP A 250 16.44 12.01 1.57
N THR A 251 15.21 12.28 2.01
CA THR A 251 14.44 11.38 2.86
C THR A 251 14.09 10.08 2.15
N LEU A 252 13.73 10.09 0.85
CA LEU A 252 13.54 8.83 0.13
C LEU A 252 14.85 8.09 -0.10
N LYS A 253 15.95 8.78 -0.44
CA LYS A 253 17.27 8.13 -0.52
C LYS A 253 17.63 7.50 0.80
N ALA A 254 17.40 8.19 1.92
CA ALA A 254 17.57 7.63 3.26
C ALA A 254 16.64 6.43 3.46
N TRP A 255 15.41 6.43 2.95
CA TRP A 255 14.47 5.31 3.06
C TRP A 255 14.87 4.09 2.21
N ILE A 256 15.26 4.29 0.95
CA ILE A 256 15.72 3.26 0.02
C ILE A 256 17.05 2.66 0.50
N CYS A 257 17.97 3.50 0.99
CA CYS A 257 19.25 3.06 1.56
C CYS A 257 19.11 2.50 2.98
N ALA A 258 18.17 2.99 3.79
CA ALA A 258 17.83 2.38 5.07
C ALA A 258 17.12 1.03 4.89
N GLY A 259 16.44 0.81 3.76
CA GLY A 259 15.95 -0.52 3.37
C GLY A 259 17.06 -1.58 3.25
N SER A 260 18.33 -1.19 3.12
CA SER A 260 19.49 -2.10 3.16
C SER A 260 20.24 -2.13 4.51
N GLY A 261 20.02 -1.17 5.43
CA GLY A 261 20.74 -1.05 6.70
C GLY A 261 19.92 -1.03 8.01
N LEU A 262 18.63 -0.71 7.96
CA LEU A 262 17.67 -0.68 9.08
C LEU A 262 16.71 -1.89 9.05
N ALA A 263 17.26 -3.06 8.74
CA ALA A 263 16.55 -4.35 8.77
C ALA A 263 16.23 -4.84 10.21
N HIS A 264 15.64 -3.97 11.05
CA HIS A 264 15.16 -4.29 12.40
C HIS A 264 13.64 -4.05 12.58
N GLY A 265 12.93 -3.59 11.55
CA GLY A 265 11.47 -3.36 11.63
C GLY A 265 10.63 -3.88 10.46
N PHE A 266 11.25 -4.20 9.31
CA PHE A 266 10.55 -4.75 8.17
C PHE A 266 10.75 -6.26 8.14
N SER A 267 9.66 -7.03 8.13
CA SER A 267 9.73 -8.48 8.03
C SER A 267 10.60 -8.86 6.84
N LYS A 268 11.63 -9.70 7.06
CA LYS A 268 12.41 -10.31 5.98
C LYS A 268 11.52 -11.14 5.04
N PHE A 269 10.30 -11.42 5.47
CA PHE A 269 9.28 -12.22 4.81
C PHE A 269 8.11 -11.35 4.34
N GLY A 270 7.28 -11.92 3.47
CA GLY A 270 6.05 -11.29 2.99
C GLY A 270 6.13 -10.90 1.52
N PRO A 271 5.06 -10.26 1.01
CA PRO A 271 4.96 -9.88 -0.39
C PRO A 271 5.81 -8.65 -0.67
N ARG A 272 6.77 -8.77 -1.57
CA ARG A 272 7.54 -7.65 -2.11
C ARG A 272 6.92 -7.16 -3.41
N VAL A 273 6.84 -5.85 -3.58
CA VAL A 273 6.32 -5.25 -4.81
C VAL A 273 7.47 -4.87 -5.76
N ILE A 274 7.26 -5.13 -7.04
CA ILE A 274 8.19 -4.78 -8.12
C ILE A 274 7.41 -4.00 -9.17
N VAL A 275 7.94 -2.84 -9.56
CA VAL A 275 7.38 -2.02 -10.64
C VAL A 275 8.17 -2.27 -11.91
N ARG A 276 7.48 -2.51 -13.03
CA ARG A 276 8.07 -2.82 -14.34
C ARG A 276 7.47 -1.94 -15.44
N SER A 277 8.30 -1.49 -16.38
CA SER A 277 7.83 -0.75 -17.55
C SER A 277 7.00 -1.62 -18.51
N ILE A 278 5.91 -1.06 -19.03
CA ILE A 278 5.04 -1.71 -20.04
C ILE A 278 5.13 -1.04 -21.42
N LYS A 279 5.93 0.03 -21.53
CA LYS A 279 6.33 0.70 -22.77
C LYS A 279 7.66 1.44 -22.53
N PRO A 280 8.38 1.86 -23.58
CA PRO A 280 9.55 2.70 -23.41
C PRO A 280 9.19 3.99 -22.65
N ILE A 281 10.06 4.40 -21.72
CA ILE A 281 9.89 5.60 -20.89
C ILE A 281 11.12 6.48 -21.10
N LYS A 282 10.92 7.75 -21.45
CA LYS A 282 12.04 8.67 -21.64
C LYS A 282 12.60 9.14 -20.30
N LYS A 283 13.88 9.48 -20.29
CA LYS A 283 14.50 10.18 -19.15
C LYS A 283 13.62 11.36 -18.72
N ASP A 284 13.44 11.50 -17.41
CA ASP A 284 12.63 12.52 -16.75
C ASP A 284 11.12 12.43 -17.06
N GLU A 285 10.64 11.42 -17.79
CA GLU A 285 9.21 11.16 -17.96
C GLU A 285 8.62 10.63 -16.64
N LYS A 286 7.41 11.09 -16.32
CA LYS A 286 6.64 10.63 -15.16
C LYS A 286 6.27 9.16 -15.33
N ILE A 287 6.53 8.36 -14.29
CA ILE A 287 6.16 6.95 -14.25
C ILE A 287 4.82 6.81 -13.54
N CYS A 288 3.84 6.27 -14.27
CA CYS A 288 2.49 6.07 -13.78
C CYS A 288 2.07 4.61 -13.86
N ILE A 289 1.45 4.14 -12.78
CA ILE A 289 0.76 2.84 -12.69
C ILE A 289 -0.76 3.05 -12.79
N THR A 290 -1.53 1.97 -12.82
CA THR A 290 -2.98 2.04 -12.63
C THR A 290 -3.36 1.70 -11.18
N TYR A 291 -4.40 2.36 -10.69
CA TYR A 291 -4.96 2.16 -9.34
C TYR A 291 -6.30 1.43 -9.38
N ILE A 292 -6.90 1.37 -10.56
CA ILE A 292 -8.26 0.93 -10.83
C ILE A 292 -8.25 0.04 -12.07
N ASP A 293 -9.37 -0.65 -12.30
CA ASP A 293 -9.59 -1.34 -13.56
C ASP A 293 -9.65 -0.34 -14.73
N LEU A 294 -8.96 -0.67 -15.82
CA LEU A 294 -8.94 0.11 -17.05
C LEU A 294 -10.04 -0.31 -18.02
N LEU A 295 -10.64 -1.48 -17.83
CA LEU A 295 -11.71 -2.07 -18.65
C LEU A 295 -13.10 -1.55 -18.27
N GLN A 296 -13.17 -0.25 -17.95
CA GLN A 296 -14.40 0.43 -17.61
C GLN A 296 -14.46 1.85 -18.20
N PRO A 297 -15.66 2.42 -18.41
CA PRO A 297 -15.82 3.74 -19.00
C PRO A 297 -15.20 4.87 -18.18
N LYS A 298 -14.92 6.00 -18.83
CA LYS A 298 -14.40 7.23 -18.17
C LYS A 298 -15.17 7.61 -16.91
N ILE A 299 -16.50 7.57 -16.93
CA ILE A 299 -17.33 7.96 -15.79
C ILE A 299 -17.06 7.04 -14.60
N LYS A 300 -17.08 5.72 -14.81
CA LYS A 300 -16.79 4.75 -13.74
C LYS A 300 -15.36 4.87 -13.23
N ARG A 301 -14.37 5.01 -14.12
CA ARG A 301 -12.97 5.26 -13.74
C ARG A 301 -12.82 6.50 -12.85
N GLN A 302 -13.51 7.59 -13.17
CA GLN A 302 -13.45 8.81 -12.36
C GLN A 302 -14.16 8.64 -11.01
N SER A 303 -15.28 7.90 -10.98
CA SER A 303 -15.99 7.56 -9.73
C SER A 303 -15.07 6.78 -8.80
N ASP A 304 -14.48 5.68 -9.27
CA ASP A 304 -13.60 4.82 -8.45
C ASP A 304 -12.37 5.59 -7.92
N LEU A 305 -11.80 6.48 -8.75
CA LEU A 305 -10.69 7.33 -8.33
C LEU A 305 -11.11 8.38 -7.30
N TRP A 306 -12.30 8.94 -7.44
CA TRP A 306 -12.82 9.91 -6.48
C TRP A 306 -13.15 9.25 -5.14
N GLU A 307 -13.91 8.16 -5.15
CA GLU A 307 -14.37 7.44 -3.96
C GLU A 307 -13.20 7.01 -3.07
N LYS A 308 -12.15 6.42 -3.67
CA LYS A 308 -11.01 5.87 -2.93
C LYS A 308 -9.83 6.84 -2.77
N TYR A 309 -9.50 7.61 -3.80
CA TYR A 309 -8.26 8.40 -3.85
C TYR A 309 -8.49 9.91 -3.86
N ARG A 310 -9.75 10.36 -3.90
CA ARG A 310 -10.17 11.76 -3.76
C ARG A 310 -9.52 12.72 -4.76
N PHE A 311 -9.29 12.25 -5.99
CA PHE A 311 -8.79 13.10 -7.08
C PHE A 311 -9.48 12.79 -8.41
N VAL A 312 -9.47 13.80 -9.30
CA VAL A 312 -9.97 13.66 -10.69
C VAL A 312 -8.77 13.43 -11.61
N CYS A 313 -8.78 12.31 -12.35
CA CYS A 313 -7.71 12.01 -13.28
C CYS A 313 -7.76 12.93 -14.51
N ARG A 314 -6.62 13.54 -14.85
CA ARG A 314 -6.43 14.39 -16.03
C ARG A 314 -5.42 13.82 -17.04
N CYS A 315 -5.22 12.50 -17.02
CA CYS A 315 -4.39 11.84 -18.04
C CYS A 315 -4.99 12.03 -19.43
N TRP A 316 -4.19 11.80 -20.49
CA TRP A 316 -4.66 11.96 -21.88
C TRP A 316 -6.00 11.24 -22.15
N ARG A 317 -6.17 10.00 -21.65
CA ARG A 317 -7.43 9.23 -21.81
C ARG A 317 -8.64 9.92 -21.17
N CYS A 318 -8.43 10.66 -20.07
CA CYS A 318 -9.50 11.37 -19.36
C CYS A 318 -9.71 12.80 -19.85
N SER A 319 -8.67 13.45 -20.39
CA SER A 319 -8.72 14.86 -20.82
C SER A 319 -9.32 15.05 -22.20
N LEU A 320 -9.48 13.98 -22.98
CA LEU A 320 -10.20 14.05 -24.25
C LEU A 320 -11.67 14.42 -24.02
N SER A 321 -12.13 15.42 -24.78
CA SER A 321 -13.51 15.92 -24.79
C SER A 321 -14.45 14.97 -25.52
N SER A 322 -13.97 14.32 -26.58
CA SER A 322 -14.66 13.25 -27.28
C SER A 322 -14.53 11.92 -26.54
N GLN A 323 -15.59 11.11 -26.60
CA GLN A 323 -15.58 9.76 -26.07
C GLN A 323 -14.67 8.91 -26.96
N ILE A 324 -13.59 8.38 -26.40
CA ILE A 324 -12.67 7.51 -27.14
C ILE A 324 -13.43 6.25 -27.53
N TYR A 325 -13.13 5.66 -28.69
CA TYR A 325 -13.72 4.41 -29.16
C TYR A 325 -13.85 3.33 -28.05
N MET A 326 -12.79 3.16 -27.24
CA MET A 326 -12.81 2.25 -26.10
C MET A 326 -13.90 2.58 -25.08
N ASP A 327 -14.09 3.85 -24.72
CA ASP A 327 -15.13 4.22 -23.76
C ASP A 327 -16.53 4.09 -24.38
N LEU A 328 -16.70 4.27 -25.71
CA LEU A 328 -17.97 4.00 -26.41
C LEU A 328 -18.36 2.52 -26.33
N VAL A 329 -17.42 1.62 -26.63
CA VAL A 329 -17.61 0.18 -26.54
C VAL A 329 -17.96 -0.23 -25.10
N LEU A 330 -17.23 0.28 -24.12
CA LEU A 330 -17.44 -0.05 -22.71
C LEU A 330 -18.75 0.52 -22.14
N ASN A 331 -19.31 1.58 -22.74
CA ASN A 331 -20.63 2.11 -22.36
C ASN A 331 -21.79 1.27 -22.94
N GLY A 332 -21.50 0.21 -23.68
CA GLY A 332 -22.54 -0.61 -24.31
C GLY A 332 -23.33 0.14 -25.39
N ILE A 333 -22.79 1.24 -25.92
CA ILE A 333 -23.40 1.89 -27.09
C ILE A 333 -23.13 0.99 -28.28
N GLU A 334 -24.15 0.23 -28.67
CA GLU A 334 -24.15 -0.49 -29.94
C GLU A 334 -23.94 0.53 -31.07
N LEU A 335 -22.84 0.38 -31.80
CA LEU A 335 -22.42 1.26 -32.91
C LEU A 335 -23.45 1.35 -34.07
N TRP A 336 -24.60 0.66 -33.97
CA TRP A 336 -25.70 0.69 -34.93
C TRP A 336 -26.65 1.89 -34.75
N GLN A 337 -26.65 2.56 -33.59
CA GLN A 337 -27.51 3.73 -33.35
C GLN A 337 -26.91 5.06 -33.84
N LEU A 338 -25.69 5.04 -34.39
CA LEU A 338 -25.00 6.20 -34.97
C LEU A 338 -25.04 6.23 -36.51
N ARG A 339 -25.95 5.50 -37.14
CA ARG A 339 -26.15 5.50 -38.60
C ARG A 339 -27.37 6.30 -39.03
#